data_AF-A0A929KV29-F1
#
_entry.id   AF-A0A929KV29-F1
#
_cell.length_a   1.000
_cell.length_b   1.000
_cell.length_c   1.000
_cell.angle_alpha   90.00
_cell.angle_beta   90.00
_cell.angle_gamma   90.00
#
_symmetry.space_group_name_H-M   'P 1'
#
loop_
_entity.id
_entity.type
_entity.pdbx_description
1 polymer ?
#
loop_
_entity_poly.entity_id
_entity_poly.type
_entity_poly.pdbx_seq_one_letter_code
_entity_poly.pdbx_strand_id
1 'polypeptide(L)'
;MYAVFWFVDQALSLYIWAVILAAVVSMLIGFGILDGRNRIVWTIADFLYRITEPALAPIRRFLPNLGGIDISPVILVLLLQALRIFMATTLVPMLR
;
A
#
# COMPACT_ATOMS: atom_id res chain seq x y z
N MET A 1 -25.49 5.98 8.11
CA MET A 1 -24.63 5.14 7.26
C MET A 1 -23.37 5.88 6.78
N TYR A 2 -23.43 7.18 6.47
CA TYR A 2 -22.27 7.98 6.01
C TYR A 2 -21.03 7.95 6.92
N ALA A 3 -21.20 7.96 8.25
CA ALA A 3 -20.06 7.90 9.18
C ALA A 3 -19.23 6.62 9.02
N VAL A 4 -19.89 5.49 8.72
CA VAL A 4 -19.22 4.20 8.47
C VAL A 4 -18.42 4.27 7.17
N PHE A 5 -19.00 4.82 6.10
CA PHE A 5 -18.28 5.01 4.83
C PHE A 5 -17.07 5.92 4.97
N TRP A 6 -17.22 7.02 5.70
CA TRP A 6 -16.11 7.91 6.00
C TRP A 6 -15.00 7.18 6.77
N PHE A 7 -15.35 6.41 7.81
CA PHE A 7 -14.37 5.65 8.58
C PHE A 7 -13.62 4.62 7.72
N VAL A 8 -14.33 3.90 6.85
CA VAL A 8 -13.69 2.94 5.93
C VAL A 8 -12.79 3.65 4.92
N ASP A 9 -13.23 4.79 4.36
CA ASP A 9 -12.39 5.59 3.47
C ASP A 9 -11.11 6.08 4.15
N GLN A 10 -11.19 6.51 5.41
CA GLN A 10 -10.01 6.89 6.19
C GLN A 10 -9.07 5.70 6.44
N ALA A 11 -9.60 4.52 6.74
CA ALA A 11 -8.79 3.31 6.90
C ALA A 11 -8.07 2.93 5.58
N LEU A 12 -8.77 3.00 4.45
CA LEU A 12 -8.19 2.78 3.12
C LEU A 12 -7.10 3.82 2.81
N SER A 13 -7.35 5.10 3.12
CA SER A 13 -6.39 6.17 2.93
C SER A 13 -5.11 5.95 3.74
N LEU A 14 -5.24 5.56 5.02
CA LEU A 14 -4.10 5.25 5.88
C LEU A 14 -3.30 4.05 5.32
N TYR A 15 -3.99 3.02 4.85
CA TYR A 15 -3.35 1.85 4.26
C TYR A 15 -2.60 2.19 2.95
N ILE A 16 -3.16 3.06 2.09
CA ILE A 16 -2.47 3.57 0.91
C ILE A 16 -1.16 4.27 1.30
N TRP A 17 -1.19 5.14 2.32
CA TRP A 17 0.02 5.80 2.80
C TRP A 17 1.05 4.81 3.36
N ALA A 18 0.60 3.76 4.05
CA ALA A 18 1.48 2.70 4.52
C ALA A 18 2.15 1.95 3.36
N VAL A 19 1.42 1.66 2.28
CA VAL A 19 1.97 1.04 1.06
C VAL A 19 3.00 1.94 0.38
N ILE A 20 2.70 3.24 0.27
CA ILE A 20 3.64 4.22 -0.29
C ILE A 20 4.91 4.28 0.57
N LEU A 21 4.76 4.34 1.89
CA LEU A 21 5.89 4.39 2.81
C LEU A 21 6.74 3.11 2.73
N ALA A 22 6.09 1.93 2.63
CA ALA A 22 6.78 0.65 2.44
C ALA A 22 7.60 0.64 1.16
N ALA A 23 7.02 1.10 0.04
CA ALA A 23 7.69 1.19 -1.25
C ALA A 23 8.89 2.14 -1.21
N VAL A 24 8.72 3.32 -0.61
CA VAL A 24 9.80 4.30 -0.44
C VAL A 24 10.92 3.74 0.44
N VAL A 25 10.61 3.16 1.60
CA VAL A 25 11.62 2.56 2.49
C VAL A 25 12.37 1.43 1.78
N SER A 26 11.66 0.54 1.07
CA SER A 26 12.27 -0.53 0.28
C SER A 26 13.22 0.01 -0.79
N MET A 27 12.82 1.07 -1.50
CA MET A 27 13.62 1.71 -2.54
C MET A 27 14.85 2.43 -1.94
N LEU A 28 14.70 3.11 -0.81
CA LEU A 28 15.80 3.75 -0.10
C LEU A 28 16.84 2.74 0.40
N ILE A 29 16.41 1.57 0.90
CA ILE A 29 17.31 0.48 1.29
C ILE A 29 17.96 -0.13 0.05
N GLY A 30 17.18 -0.39 -1.01
CA GLY A 30 17.67 -1.00 -2.26
C GLY A 30 18.73 -0.15 -2.98
N PHE A 31 18.63 1.18 -2.91
CA PHE A 31 19.63 2.11 -3.44
C PHE A 31 20.77 2.42 -2.48
N GLY A 32 20.82 1.80 -1.30
CA GLY A 32 21.87 2.03 -0.31
C GLY A 32 21.83 3.40 0.38
N ILE A 33 20.71 4.12 0.28
CA ILE A 33 20.51 5.42 0.94
C ILE A 33 20.25 5.22 2.44
N LEU A 34 19.50 4.18 2.80
CA LEU A 34 19.28 3.76 4.18
C LEU A 34 20.05 2.48 4.50
N ASP A 35 20.74 2.46 5.64
CA ASP A 35 21.39 1.25 6.14
C ASP A 35 20.37 0.34 6.83
N GLY A 36 20.01 -0.77 6.15
CA GLY A 36 19.12 -1.79 6.68
C GLY A 36 19.68 -2.55 7.90
N ARG A 37 20.96 -2.38 8.24
CA ARG A 37 21.57 -2.94 9.46
C ARG A 37 21.24 -2.11 10.69
N ASN A 38 20.83 -0.85 10.52
CA ASN A 38 20.37 -0.04 11.63
C ASN A 38 19.06 -0.61 12.18
N ARG A 39 19.03 -0.89 13.49
CA ARG A 39 17.86 -1.48 14.16
C ARG A 39 16.58 -0.69 13.95
N ILE A 40 16.65 0.64 13.90
CA ILE A 40 15.47 1.50 13.69
C ILE A 40 14.94 1.32 12.27
N VAL A 41 15.81 1.42 11.27
CA VAL A 41 15.45 1.25 9.85
C VAL A 41 14.85 -0.13 9.62
N TRP A 42 15.51 -1.18 10.14
CA TRP A 42 15.03 -2.55 10.05
C TRP A 42 13.65 -2.73 10.69
N THR A 43 13.43 -2.18 11.87
CA THR A 43 12.14 -2.29 12.58
C THR A 43 11.01 -1.63 11.78
N ILE A 44 11.25 -0.44 11.24
CA ILE A 44 10.26 0.27 10.41
C ILE A 44 10.00 -0.51 9.11
N ALA A 45 11.05 -0.96 8.43
CA ALA A 45 10.94 -1.72 7.19
C ALA A 45 10.19 -3.06 7.40
N ASP A 46 10.53 -3.82 8.45
CA ASP A 46 9.87 -5.09 8.78
C ASP A 46 8.40 -4.89 9.14
N PHE A 47 8.08 -3.84 9.92
CA PHE A 47 6.69 -3.50 10.22
C PHE A 47 5.90 -3.19 8.95
N LEU A 48 6.42 -2.30 8.09
CA LEU A 48 5.78 -1.93 6.83
C LEU A 48 5.64 -3.11 5.87
N TYR A 49 6.65 -3.98 5.80
CA TYR A 49 6.61 -5.21 5.02
C TYR A 49 5.48 -6.12 5.51
N ARG A 50 5.41 -6.41 6.82
CA ARG A 50 4.39 -7.32 7.38
C ARG A 50 2.96 -6.87 7.12
N ILE A 51 2.69 -5.56 7.20
CA ILE A 51 1.33 -5.03 7.00
C ILE A 51 0.95 -4.96 5.52
N THR A 52 1.91 -4.76 4.61
CA THR A 52 1.64 -4.57 3.18
C THR A 52 1.78 -5.86 2.36
N GLU A 53 2.60 -6.81 2.81
CA GLU A 53 2.92 -8.04 2.09
C GLU A 53 1.71 -8.91 1.75
N PRO A 54 0.69 -9.09 2.62
CA PRO A 54 -0.49 -9.87 2.27
C PRO A 54 -1.23 -9.36 1.02
N ALA A 55 -1.18 -8.05 0.75
CA ALA A 55 -1.78 -7.45 -0.45
C ALA A 55 -0.81 -7.35 -1.62
N LEU A 56 0.48 -7.11 -1.36
CA LEU A 56 1.51 -6.99 -2.40
C LEU A 56 1.92 -8.34 -2.99
N ALA A 57 2.02 -9.40 -2.17
CA ALA A 57 2.49 -10.71 -2.61
C ALA A 57 1.62 -11.33 -3.73
N PRO A 58 0.28 -11.28 -3.66
CA PRO A 58 -0.56 -11.73 -4.77
C PRO A 58 -0.29 -10.93 -6.05
N ILE A 59 -0.13 -9.61 -5.96
CA ILE A 59 0.11 -8.74 -7.12
C ILE A 59 1.46 -9.08 -7.76
N ARG A 60 2.53 -9.25 -6.96
CA ARG A 60 3.85 -9.65 -7.47
C ARG A 60 3.82 -10.97 -8.23
N ARG A 61 2.98 -11.93 -7.83
CA ARG A 61 2.86 -13.22 -8.52
C ARG A 61 2.31 -13.11 -9.94
N PHE A 62 1.55 -12.05 -10.23
CA PHE A 62 1.02 -11.79 -11.57
C PHE A 62 1.94 -10.93 -12.43
N LEU A 63 2.95 -10.29 -11.84
CA LEU A 63 3.86 -9.41 -12.56
C LEU A 63 5.04 -10.19 -13.15
N PRO A 64 5.46 -9.86 -14.38
CA PRO A 64 6.74 -10.35 -14.89
C PRO A 64 7.90 -9.78 -14.07
N ASN A 65 9.06 -10.44 -14.08
CA ASN A 65 10.25 -9.94 -13.41
C ASN A 65 10.78 -8.67 -14.11
N LEU A 66 10.57 -7.50 -13.52
CA LEU A 66 10.95 -6.19 -14.08
C LEU A 66 12.36 -5.72 -13.68
N GLY A 67 13.32 -6.63 -13.61
CA GLY A 67 14.73 -6.25 -13.43
C GLY A 67 15.05 -5.56 -12.09
N GLY A 68 14.40 -5.96 -11.00
CA GLY A 68 14.73 -5.52 -9.64
C GLY A 68 13.91 -4.34 -9.11
N ILE A 69 13.05 -3.73 -9.92
CA ILE A 69 12.09 -2.71 -9.46
C ILE A 69 10.74 -3.37 -9.20
N ASP A 70 10.27 -3.26 -7.95
CA ASP A 70 8.94 -3.75 -7.58
C ASP A 70 7.86 -2.71 -7.92
N ILE A 71 7.09 -2.97 -8.99
CA ILE A 71 5.95 -2.13 -9.40
C ILE A 71 4.66 -2.50 -8.65
N SER A 72 4.65 -3.61 -7.89
CA SER A 72 3.45 -4.04 -7.15
C SER A 72 2.84 -2.98 -6.22
N PRO A 73 3.60 -2.09 -5.54
CA PRO A 73 3.01 -1.04 -4.72
C PRO A 73 2.20 -0.03 -5.51
N VAL A 74 2.66 0.34 -6.72
CA VAL A 74 1.93 1.26 -7.60
C VAL A 74 0.59 0.65 -8.00
N ILE A 75 0.59 -0.62 -8.39
CA ILE A 75 -0.63 -1.33 -8.77
C ILE A 75 -1.59 -1.45 -7.59
N LEU A 76 -1.09 -1.79 -6.41
CA LEU A 76 -1.90 -1.86 -5.21
C LEU A 76 -2.56 -0.50 -4.89
N VAL A 77 -1.80 0.59 -4.96
CA VAL A 77 -2.34 1.95 -4.73
C VAL A 77 -3.43 2.28 -5.75
N LEU A 78 -3.25 1.96 -7.03
CA LEU A 78 -4.27 2.18 -8.06
C LEU A 78 -5.55 1.39 -7.78
N LEU A 79 -5.44 0.12 -7.38
CA LEU A 79 -6.59 -0.72 -7.04
C LEU A 79 -7.34 -0.19 -5.81
N LEU A 80 -6.61 0.25 -4.78
CA LEU A 80 -7.22 0.84 -3.58
C LEU A 80 -7.90 2.18 -3.89
N GLN A 81 -7.31 3.02 -4.73
CA GLN A 81 -7.91 4.28 -5.18
C GLN A 81 -9.19 4.01 -6.01
N ALA A 82 -9.15 3.01 -6.90
CA ALA A 82 -10.33 2.60 -7.65
C ALA A 82 -11.46 2.12 -6.71
N LEU A 83 -11.12 1.35 -5.68
CA LEU A 83 -12.07 0.92 -4.65
C LEU A 83 -12.70 2.11 -3.91
N ARG A 84 -11.90 3.10 -3.50
CA ARG A 84 -12.41 4.32 -2.84
C ARG A 84 -13.37 5.10 -3.74
N ILE A 85 -13.02 5.27 -5.01
CA ILE A 85 -13.89 5.94 -6.00
C ILE A 85 -15.21 5.15 -6.14
N PHE A 86 -15.14 3.84 -6.32
CA PHE A 86 -16.32 2.99 -6.45
C PHE A 86 -17.24 3.08 -5.23
N MET A 87 -16.68 3.05 -4.02
CA MET A 87 -17.44 3.24 -2.79
C MET A 87 -18.13 4.60 -2.74
N ALA A 88 -17.43 5.67 -3.10
CA ALA A 88 -17.96 7.03 -3.04
C ALA A 88 -19.03 7.31 -4.11
N THR A 89 -18.88 6.79 -5.32
CA THR A 89 -19.75 7.10 -6.46
C THR A 89 -20.92 6.14 -6.62
N THR A 90 -20.75 4.87 -6.21
CA THR A 90 -21.75 3.83 -6.44
C THR A 90 -22.40 3.41 -5.13
N LEU A 91 -21.59 3.02 -4.14
CA LEU A 91 -22.10 2.39 -2.91
C LEU A 91 -22.78 3.40 -1.96
N VAL A 92 -22.17 4.57 -1.74
CA VAL A 92 -22.73 5.62 -0.87
C VAL A 92 -24.07 6.15 -1.40
N PRO A 93 -24.22 6.49 -2.70
CA PRO A 93 -25.49 6.96 -3.25
C PRO A 93 -26.63 5.94 -3.19
N MET A 94 -26.33 4.64 -3.34
CA MET A 94 -27.32 3.56 -3.25
C MET A 94 -27.89 3.37 -1.83
N LEU A 95 -27.18 3.83 -0.81
CA LEU A 95 -27.54 3.70 0.60
C LEU A 95 -28.08 5.00 1.21
N ARG A 96 -28.40 5.98 0.34
CA ARG A 96 -29.08 7.21 0.72
C ARG A 96 -30.58 7.01 0.80
#